data_AF-A0A1X2DCT0-F1
#
_entry.id   AF-A0A1X2DCT0-F1
#
_cell.length_a   1.000
_cell.length_b   1.000
_cell.length_c   1.000
_cell.angle_alpha   90.00
_cell.angle_beta   90.00
_cell.angle_gamma   90.00
#
_symmetry.space_group_name_H-M   'P 1'
#
loop_
_entity.id
_entity.type
_entity.pdbx_description
1 polymer ?
#
loop_
_entity_poly.entity_id
_entity_poly.type
_entity_poly.pdbx_seq_one_letter_code
_entity_poly.pdbx_strand_id
1 'polypeptide(L)'
;MEQQAEAALRALTPVPAVPANLDPYQIGEISEEWVTAVLAHESAVSQWEARRRVLVNFKQRATSNTSGVLAANWNPILRQLNASLAAILNVAADLACDLGPASTAAQAIATDVGEAWKRLSELADEYRSVRAAQEFISLRLPQTYLVSSRPSLGGEEHASDLYLRNLDSLWPAWRNPDAVARINIDGSKPRLEPWPVDDTELLLWLVRSDAQAWIPTTFELDQLWRERHDRANPQRVEPGDEPEDESSAHDSLLWGPLDAKRRTQAVTAQRRTPDYGRVATPLTRVTKDREPELVNPLGEAE
;
A
#
# COMPACT_ATOMS: atom_id res chain seq x y z
N MET A 1 2.02 17.69 12.49
CA MET A 1 0.79 17.49 13.29
C MET A 1 0.67 16.07 13.85
N GLU A 2 0.75 15.00 13.03
CA GLU A 2 0.64 13.62 13.53
C GLU A 2 1.70 13.27 14.59
N GLN A 3 2.98 13.53 14.30
CA GLN A 3 4.08 13.28 15.24
C GLN A 3 3.93 14.05 16.56
N GLN A 4 3.38 15.27 16.52
CA GLN A 4 3.12 16.07 17.72
C GLN A 4 1.98 15.46 18.55
N ALA A 5 0.91 14.97 17.92
CA ALA A 5 -0.18 14.29 18.61
C ALA A 5 0.30 12.98 19.27
N GLU A 6 1.18 12.25 18.59
CA GLU A 6 1.79 11.04 19.13
C GLU A 6 2.74 11.33 20.29
N ALA A 7 3.59 12.37 20.17
CA ALA A 7 4.44 12.81 21.27
C ALA A 7 3.59 13.25 22.48
N ALA A 8 2.50 13.98 22.26
CA ALA A 8 1.57 14.38 23.32
C ALA A 8 0.87 13.19 23.98
N LEU A 9 0.49 12.16 23.21
CA LEU A 9 -0.08 10.92 23.76
C LEU A 9 0.93 10.19 24.66
N ARG A 10 2.20 10.12 24.23
CA ARG A 10 3.28 9.52 25.03
C ARG A 10 3.61 10.32 26.29
N ALA A 11 3.41 11.64 26.24
CA ALA A 11 3.66 12.56 27.35
C ALA A 11 2.46 12.71 28.32
N LEU A 12 1.33 12.03 28.08
CA LEU A 12 0.20 12.07 29.00
C LEU A 12 0.59 11.49 30.37
N THR A 13 0.58 12.32 31.39
CA THR A 13 0.81 11.89 32.78
C THR A 13 -0.21 10.83 33.17
N PRO A 14 0.22 9.68 33.73
CA PRO A 14 -0.72 8.66 34.22
C PRO A 14 -1.56 9.21 35.38
N VAL A 15 -2.77 8.67 35.52
CA VAL A 15 -3.65 9.01 36.64
C VAL A 15 -3.01 8.50 37.94
N PRO A 16 -2.85 9.34 38.98
CA PRO A 16 -2.32 8.89 40.27
C PRO A 16 -3.30 7.89 40.90
N ALA A 17 -2.79 6.78 41.42
CA ALA A 17 -3.60 5.79 42.13
C ALA A 17 -4.14 6.35 43.45
N VAL A 18 -5.31 5.87 43.88
CA VAL A 18 -5.80 6.13 45.24
C VAL A 18 -4.78 5.56 46.25
N PRO A 19 -4.35 6.33 47.27
CA PRO A 19 -3.38 5.85 48.25
C PRO A 19 -3.86 4.58 48.96
N ALA A 20 -3.05 3.52 48.95
CA ALA A 20 -3.43 2.22 49.52
C ALA A 20 -3.69 2.29 51.04
N ASN A 21 -3.06 3.24 51.74
CA ASN A 21 -3.24 3.46 53.18
C ASN A 21 -4.58 4.12 53.55
N LEU A 22 -5.43 4.45 52.57
CA LEU A 22 -6.79 4.94 52.76
C LEU A 22 -7.84 3.85 52.44
N ASP A 23 -7.43 2.65 52.05
CA ASP A 23 -8.33 1.57 51.61
C ASP A 23 -9.21 1.05 52.77
N PRO A 24 -10.55 1.14 52.68
CA PRO A 24 -11.48 0.67 53.70
C PRO A 24 -11.33 -0.83 54.01
N TYR A 25 -10.85 -1.64 53.05
CA TYR A 25 -10.60 -3.06 53.29
C TYR A 25 -9.40 -3.31 54.20
N GLN A 26 -8.47 -2.36 54.30
CA GLN A 26 -7.31 -2.45 55.19
C GLN A 26 -7.58 -1.82 56.55
N ILE A 27 -8.34 -0.73 56.57
CA ILE A 27 -8.58 0.09 57.77
C ILE A 27 -9.83 -0.38 58.53
N GLY A 28 -10.79 -1.01 57.84
CA GLY A 28 -12.06 -1.44 58.41
C GLY A 28 -13.11 -0.33 58.55
N GLU A 29 -12.84 0.87 58.02
CA GLU A 29 -13.73 2.04 58.08
C GLU A 29 -13.74 2.80 56.75
N ILE A 30 -14.88 3.38 56.39
CA ILE A 30 -15.02 4.30 55.25
C ILE A 30 -14.80 5.72 55.78
N SER A 31 -13.62 6.28 55.55
CA SER A 31 -13.30 7.66 55.94
C SER A 31 -13.71 8.68 54.87
N GLU A 32 -14.03 9.91 55.28
CA GLU A 32 -14.26 11.05 54.37
C GLU A 32 -13.03 11.34 53.49
N GLU A 33 -11.83 11.09 54.01
CA GLU A 33 -10.56 11.21 53.27
C GLU A 33 -10.49 10.21 52.11
N TRP A 34 -10.90 8.96 52.34
CA TRP A 34 -10.98 7.95 51.28
C TRP A 34 -12.00 8.34 50.22
N VAL A 35 -13.21 8.77 50.62
CA VAL A 35 -14.25 9.22 49.67
C VAL A 35 -13.72 10.36 48.80
N THR A 36 -13.06 11.34 49.41
CA THR A 36 -12.45 12.48 48.70
C THR A 36 -11.36 12.01 47.72
N ALA A 37 -10.49 11.08 48.12
CA ALA A 37 -9.43 10.54 47.27
C ALA A 37 -9.99 9.75 46.07
N VAL A 38 -11.04 8.95 46.29
CA VAL A 38 -11.74 8.22 45.21
C VAL A 38 -12.40 9.20 44.23
N LEU A 39 -13.11 10.22 44.72
CA LEU A 39 -13.72 11.24 43.85
C LEU A 39 -12.67 12.01 43.02
N ALA A 40 -11.54 12.37 43.63
CA ALA A 40 -10.43 13.00 42.94
C ALA A 40 -9.82 12.08 41.87
N HIS A 41 -9.66 10.79 42.18
CA HIS A 41 -9.19 9.79 41.24
C HIS A 41 -10.15 9.62 40.05
N GLU A 42 -11.44 9.42 40.28
CA GLU A 42 -12.45 9.28 39.23
C GLU A 42 -12.52 10.52 38.31
N SER A 43 -12.42 11.71 38.89
CA SER A 43 -12.32 12.96 38.13
C SER A 43 -11.04 13.01 37.29
N ALA A 44 -9.90 12.59 37.84
CA ALA A 44 -8.63 12.53 37.13
C ALA A 44 -8.64 11.48 36.00
N VAL A 45 -9.25 10.30 36.21
CA VAL A 45 -9.50 9.29 35.16
C VAL A 45 -10.32 9.90 34.04
N SER A 46 -11.46 10.50 34.36
CA SER A 46 -12.36 11.10 33.37
C SER A 46 -11.67 12.18 32.55
N GLN A 47 -10.90 13.06 33.19
CA GLN A 47 -10.12 14.09 32.50
C GLN A 47 -9.02 13.52 31.62
N TRP A 48 -8.30 12.50 32.11
CA TRP A 48 -7.25 11.82 31.36
C TRP A 48 -7.82 11.14 30.12
N GLU A 49 -8.93 10.40 30.25
CA GLU A 49 -9.60 9.74 29.13
C GLU A 49 -10.11 10.75 28.09
N ALA A 50 -10.69 11.87 28.54
CA ALA A 50 -11.13 12.93 27.65
C ALA A 50 -9.95 13.50 26.85
N ARG A 51 -8.83 13.81 27.51
CA ARG A 51 -7.61 14.30 26.84
C ARG A 51 -7.06 13.27 25.85
N ARG A 52 -6.95 12.01 26.26
CA ARG A 52 -6.50 10.91 25.40
C ARG A 52 -7.40 10.77 24.17
N ARG A 53 -8.73 10.79 24.35
CA ARG A 53 -9.70 10.69 23.26
C ARG A 53 -9.54 11.84 22.26
N VAL A 54 -9.38 13.08 22.74
CA VAL A 54 -9.13 14.24 21.89
C VAL A 54 -7.85 14.05 21.07
N LEU A 55 -6.74 13.62 21.69
CA LEU A 55 -5.47 13.41 21.00
C LEU A 55 -5.53 12.27 19.97
N VAL A 56 -6.19 11.15 20.30
CA VAL A 56 -6.40 10.04 19.35
C VAL A 56 -7.24 10.49 18.16
N ASN A 57 -8.37 11.18 18.40
CA ASN A 57 -9.23 11.70 17.35
C ASN A 57 -8.49 12.72 16.48
N PHE A 58 -7.66 13.57 17.09
CA PHE A 58 -6.86 14.54 16.37
C PHE A 58 -5.80 13.85 15.49
N LYS A 59 -5.10 12.83 16.01
CA LYS A 59 -4.17 12.00 15.23
C LYS A 59 -4.87 11.40 14.02
N GLN A 60 -6.02 10.74 14.23
CA GLN A 60 -6.81 10.15 13.14
C GLN A 60 -7.22 11.18 12.08
N ARG A 61 -7.73 12.35 12.49
CA ARG A 61 -8.09 13.44 11.56
C ARG A 61 -6.89 13.96 10.79
N ALA A 62 -5.73 14.13 11.43
CA ALA A 62 -4.51 14.56 10.77
C ALA A 62 -4.05 13.55 9.71
N THR A 63 -4.08 12.25 10.04
CA THR A 63 -3.78 11.18 9.09
C THR A 63 -4.78 11.17 7.93
N SER A 64 -6.09 11.22 8.20
CA SER A 64 -7.13 11.27 7.16
C SER A 64 -7.00 12.50 6.26
N ASN A 65 -6.70 13.67 6.82
CA ASN A 65 -6.47 14.89 6.03
C ASN A 65 -5.23 14.76 5.15
N THR A 66 -4.13 14.22 5.69
CA THR A 66 -2.89 14.00 4.91
C THR A 66 -3.14 13.02 3.77
N SER A 67 -3.81 11.90 4.05
CA SER A 67 -4.21 10.93 3.04
C SER A 67 -5.16 11.53 1.99
N GLY A 68 -6.10 12.38 2.40
CA GLY A 68 -7.03 13.06 1.50
C GLY A 68 -6.34 14.06 0.58
N VAL A 69 -5.43 14.88 1.11
CA VAL A 69 -4.60 15.80 0.31
C VAL A 69 -3.74 15.01 -0.68
N LEU A 70 -3.12 13.92 -0.22
CA LEU A 70 -2.29 13.09 -1.08
C LEU A 70 -3.12 12.43 -2.19
N ALA A 71 -4.28 11.84 -1.87
CA ALA A 71 -5.20 11.23 -2.82
C ALA A 71 -5.69 12.22 -3.89
N ALA A 72 -5.98 13.46 -3.50
CA ALA A 72 -6.37 14.52 -4.43
C ALA A 72 -5.22 14.94 -5.37
N ASN A 73 -3.97 14.67 -5.00
CA ASN A 73 -2.79 15.15 -5.72
C ASN A 73 -1.92 14.03 -6.33
N TRP A 74 -2.30 12.75 -6.22
CA TRP A 74 -1.49 11.65 -6.77
C TRP A 74 -1.19 11.81 -8.25
N ASN A 75 -2.18 12.13 -9.08
CA ASN A 75 -1.96 12.26 -10.53
C ASN A 75 -1.01 13.43 -10.89
N PRO A 76 -1.17 14.64 -10.33
CA PRO A 76 -0.15 15.69 -10.46
C PRO A 76 1.26 15.26 -10.04
N ILE A 77 1.39 14.56 -8.90
CA ILE A 77 2.71 14.10 -8.41
C ILE A 77 3.29 13.05 -9.36
N LEU A 78 2.50 12.07 -9.81
CA LEU A 78 2.94 11.04 -10.77
C LEU A 78 3.39 11.66 -12.10
N ARG A 79 2.70 12.68 -12.61
CA ARG A 79 3.15 13.44 -13.79
C ARG A 79 4.50 14.12 -13.58
N GLN A 80 4.69 14.76 -12.43
CA GLN A 80 5.97 15.40 -12.10
C GLN A 80 7.10 14.37 -11.97
N LEU A 81 6.84 13.22 -11.36
CA LEU A 81 7.79 12.12 -11.31
C LEU A 81 8.11 11.59 -12.72
N ASN A 82 7.10 11.44 -13.59
CA ASN A 82 7.31 11.03 -14.97
C ASN A 82 8.19 12.02 -15.76
N ALA A 83 7.98 13.33 -15.56
CA ALA A 83 8.84 14.36 -16.15
C ALA A 83 10.28 14.27 -15.64
N SER A 84 10.46 13.97 -14.35
CA SER A 84 11.79 13.76 -13.75
C SER A 84 12.46 12.52 -14.30
N LEU A 85 11.71 11.41 -14.45
CA LEU A 85 12.19 10.19 -15.10
C LEU A 85 12.61 10.46 -16.55
N ALA A 86 11.81 11.18 -17.32
CA ALA A 86 12.14 11.51 -18.71
C ALA A 86 13.42 12.35 -18.81
N ALA A 87 13.63 13.31 -17.90
CA ALA A 87 14.88 14.07 -17.83
C ALA A 87 16.08 13.17 -17.54
N ILE A 88 15.97 12.23 -16.59
CA ILE A 88 17.01 11.25 -16.29
C ILE A 88 17.33 10.39 -17.52
N LEU A 89 16.30 9.86 -18.20
CA LEU A 89 16.48 9.01 -19.38
C LEU A 89 17.14 9.77 -20.55
N ASN A 90 16.85 11.06 -20.71
CA ASN A 90 17.52 11.88 -21.73
C ASN A 90 19.03 12.02 -21.43
N VAL A 91 19.41 12.32 -20.18
CA VAL A 91 20.83 12.39 -19.79
C VAL A 91 21.50 11.02 -19.94
N ALA A 92 20.81 9.94 -19.58
CA ALA A 92 21.32 8.58 -19.77
C ALA A 92 21.52 8.23 -21.25
N ALA A 93 20.66 8.71 -22.15
CA ALA A 93 20.81 8.51 -23.58
C ALA A 93 22.04 9.23 -24.15
N ASP A 94 22.34 10.44 -23.67
CA ASP A 94 23.57 11.17 -24.03
C ASP A 94 24.81 10.38 -23.55
N LEU A 95 24.81 9.92 -22.29
CA LEU A 95 25.89 9.08 -21.75
C LEU A 95 26.01 7.73 -22.48
N ALA A 96 24.90 7.16 -22.95
CA ALA A 96 24.90 5.92 -23.70
C ALA A 96 25.58 6.07 -25.07
N CYS A 97 25.53 7.26 -25.67
CA CYS A 97 26.29 7.60 -26.88
C CYS A 97 27.80 7.64 -26.57
N ASP A 98 28.19 8.28 -25.47
CA ASP A 98 29.59 8.37 -25.04
C ASP A 98 30.19 6.99 -24.70
N LEU A 99 29.39 6.10 -24.11
CA LEU A 99 29.79 4.72 -23.77
C LEU A 99 29.99 3.82 -25.01
N GLY A 100 29.46 4.20 -26.18
CA GLY A 100 29.58 3.41 -27.40
C GLY A 100 28.99 2.00 -27.25
N PRO A 101 29.73 0.91 -27.53
CA PRO A 101 29.23 -0.45 -27.40
C PRO A 101 29.30 -1.02 -25.96
N ALA A 102 29.97 -0.34 -25.02
CA ALA A 102 30.13 -0.86 -23.67
C ALA A 102 28.77 -0.98 -22.97
N SER A 103 28.45 -2.16 -22.44
CA SER A 103 27.20 -2.47 -21.74
C SER A 103 27.40 -2.91 -20.29
N THR A 104 28.65 -3.03 -19.83
CA THR A 104 29.01 -3.41 -18.46
C THR A 104 30.19 -2.58 -17.96
N ALA A 105 30.38 -2.52 -16.65
CA ALA A 105 31.52 -1.80 -16.04
C ALA A 105 32.87 -2.31 -16.54
N ALA A 106 33.02 -3.63 -16.69
CA ALA A 106 34.24 -4.25 -17.21
C ALA A 106 34.53 -3.84 -18.65
N GLN A 107 33.50 -3.76 -19.50
CA GLN A 107 33.65 -3.28 -20.88
C GLN A 107 34.00 -1.80 -20.92
N ALA A 108 33.38 -0.97 -20.07
CA ALA A 108 33.69 0.46 -19.99
C ALA A 108 35.15 0.72 -19.59
N ILE A 109 35.70 -0.08 -18.69
CA ILE A 109 37.12 -0.05 -18.33
C ILE A 109 37.99 -0.47 -19.52
N ALA A 110 37.62 -1.55 -20.21
CA ALA A 110 38.38 -2.06 -21.36
C ALA A 110 38.41 -1.10 -22.55
N THR A 111 37.39 -0.25 -22.72
CA THR A 111 37.28 0.75 -23.80
C THR A 111 37.61 2.18 -23.36
N ASP A 112 38.16 2.36 -22.16
CA ASP A 112 38.59 3.67 -21.61
C ASP A 112 37.45 4.73 -21.54
N VAL A 113 36.21 4.29 -21.28
CA VAL A 113 35.04 5.17 -21.09
C VAL A 113 34.53 5.16 -19.64
N GLY A 114 35.45 4.94 -18.70
CA GLY A 114 35.13 4.80 -17.27
C GLY A 114 34.47 6.02 -16.63
N GLU A 115 34.77 7.23 -17.12
CA GLU A 115 34.14 8.46 -16.62
C GLU A 115 32.65 8.53 -16.96
N ALA A 116 32.28 8.22 -18.21
CA ALA A 116 30.88 8.16 -18.64
C ALA A 116 30.11 7.09 -17.86
N TRP A 117 30.75 5.93 -17.61
CA TRP A 117 30.17 4.87 -16.79
C TRP A 117 29.91 5.32 -15.35
N LYS A 118 30.88 5.99 -14.73
CA LYS A 118 30.73 6.54 -13.38
C LYS A 118 29.55 7.51 -13.29
N ARG A 119 29.42 8.43 -14.25
CA ARG A 119 28.30 9.38 -14.30
C ARG A 119 26.96 8.67 -14.48
N LEU A 120 26.92 7.59 -15.27
CA LEU A 120 25.71 6.78 -15.44
C LEU A 120 25.33 6.06 -14.13
N SER A 121 26.32 5.58 -13.36
CA SER A 121 26.05 4.97 -12.04
C SER A 121 25.51 5.97 -11.02
N GLU A 122 26.02 7.21 -11.01
CA GLU A 122 25.47 8.29 -10.17
C GLU A 122 24.01 8.61 -10.56
N LEU A 123 23.73 8.64 -11.87
CA LEU A 123 22.38 8.85 -12.40
C LEU A 123 21.43 7.69 -12.07
N ALA A 124 21.94 6.47 -11.91
CA ALA A 124 21.15 5.32 -11.48
C ALA A 124 20.63 5.48 -10.04
N ASP A 125 21.35 6.16 -9.15
CA ASP A 125 20.86 6.48 -7.79
C ASP A 125 19.72 7.51 -7.82
N GLU A 126 19.78 8.48 -8.74
CA GLU A 126 18.68 9.42 -8.98
C GLU A 126 17.45 8.71 -9.55
N TYR A 127 17.65 7.81 -10.53
CA TYR A 127 16.60 6.95 -11.07
C TYR A 127 15.91 6.14 -9.96
N ARG A 128 16.70 5.49 -9.08
CA ARG A 128 16.17 4.72 -7.95
C ARG A 128 15.36 5.60 -7.00
N SER A 129 15.80 6.83 -6.74
CA SER A 129 15.07 7.77 -5.89
C SER A 129 13.71 8.16 -6.48
N VAL A 130 13.64 8.39 -7.79
CA VAL A 130 12.37 8.65 -8.49
C VAL A 130 11.46 7.42 -8.46
N ARG A 131 11.99 6.21 -8.66
CA ARG A 131 11.22 4.96 -8.60
C ARG A 131 10.72 4.66 -7.17
N ALA A 132 11.52 4.92 -6.15
CA ALA A 132 11.08 4.78 -4.75
C ALA A 132 9.94 5.75 -4.40
N ALA A 133 10.00 7.00 -4.89
CA ALA A 133 8.91 7.95 -4.73
C ALA A 133 7.64 7.51 -5.47
N GLN A 134 7.78 6.96 -6.68
CA GLN A 134 6.69 6.34 -7.40
C GLN A 134 6.08 5.19 -6.59
N GLU A 135 6.88 4.24 -6.13
CA GLU A 135 6.38 3.07 -5.39
C GLU A 135 5.62 3.50 -4.13
N PHE A 136 6.14 4.48 -3.40
CA PHE A 136 5.48 5.05 -2.23
C PHE A 136 4.07 5.57 -2.56
N ILE A 137 3.88 6.19 -3.72
CA ILE A 137 2.56 6.65 -4.18
C ILE A 137 1.71 5.48 -4.65
N SER A 138 2.28 4.57 -5.45
CA SER A 138 1.60 3.39 -5.98
C SER A 138 1.02 2.50 -4.88
N LEU A 139 1.73 2.31 -3.76
CA LEU A 139 1.25 1.56 -2.60
C LEU A 139 0.00 2.14 -1.94
N ARG A 140 -0.35 3.39 -2.25
CA ARG A 140 -1.55 4.07 -1.73
C ARG A 140 -2.69 4.14 -2.74
N LEU A 141 -2.42 3.81 -4.00
CA LEU A 141 -3.47 3.65 -5.00
C LEU A 141 -4.43 2.52 -4.60
N PRO A 142 -5.67 2.51 -5.11
CA PRO A 142 -6.57 1.38 -4.91
C PRO A 142 -5.89 0.05 -5.27
N GLN A 143 -6.06 -0.98 -4.43
CA GLN A 143 -5.39 -2.28 -4.56
C GLN A 143 -5.57 -2.92 -5.95
N THR A 144 -6.70 -2.65 -6.60
CA THR A 144 -7.00 -3.10 -7.96
C THR A 144 -5.91 -2.66 -8.96
N TYR A 145 -5.32 -1.48 -8.77
CA TYR A 145 -4.27 -1.01 -9.66
C TYR A 145 -2.97 -1.79 -9.49
N LEU A 146 -2.56 -2.02 -8.23
CA LEU A 146 -1.34 -2.76 -7.92
C LEU A 146 -1.40 -4.20 -8.42
N VAL A 147 -2.53 -4.89 -8.18
CA VAL A 147 -2.71 -6.28 -8.58
C VAL A 147 -2.77 -6.40 -10.11
N SER A 148 -3.48 -5.51 -10.79
CA SER A 148 -3.64 -5.56 -12.26
C SER A 148 -2.38 -5.16 -13.03
N SER A 149 -1.46 -4.44 -12.38
CA SER A 149 -0.22 -3.97 -12.99
C SER A 149 0.94 -4.97 -12.89
N ARG A 150 0.80 -6.07 -12.16
CA ARG A 150 1.89 -7.00 -11.83
C ARG A 150 1.58 -8.41 -12.34
N PRO A 151 2.59 -9.26 -12.59
CA PRO A 151 2.39 -10.67 -12.88
C PRO A 151 1.71 -11.39 -11.71
N SER A 152 0.95 -12.44 -12.04
CA SER A 152 0.15 -13.18 -11.07
C SER A 152 0.98 -14.02 -10.08
N LEU A 153 2.19 -14.44 -10.48
CA LEU A 153 3.02 -15.43 -9.78
C LEU A 153 4.37 -14.88 -9.31
N GLY A 154 4.37 -13.62 -8.88
CA GLY A 154 5.61 -12.90 -8.57
C GLY A 154 6.39 -12.55 -9.83
N GLY A 155 7.49 -11.82 -9.65
CA GLY A 155 8.31 -11.25 -10.73
C GLY A 155 9.07 -10.05 -10.20
N GLU A 156 10.09 -9.62 -10.92
CA GLU A 156 10.81 -8.39 -10.57
C GLU A 156 9.90 -7.16 -10.62
N GLU A 157 10.27 -6.11 -9.87
CA GLU A 157 9.50 -4.86 -9.81
C GLU A 157 9.28 -4.24 -11.19
N HIS A 158 10.27 -4.35 -12.08
CA HIS A 158 10.25 -3.84 -13.45
C HIS A 158 9.29 -4.61 -14.38
N ALA A 159 8.87 -5.82 -14.00
CA ALA A 159 7.82 -6.57 -14.68
C ALA A 159 6.44 -6.02 -14.29
N SER A 160 6.22 -4.72 -14.50
CA SER A 160 4.97 -4.08 -14.14
C SER A 160 4.59 -2.96 -15.10
N ASP A 161 3.30 -2.83 -15.36
CA ASP A 161 2.73 -1.72 -16.12
C ASP A 161 3.02 -0.35 -15.49
N LEU A 162 3.38 -0.32 -14.21
CA LEU A 162 3.83 0.88 -13.53
C LEU A 162 5.23 1.31 -13.98
N TYR A 163 6.04 0.41 -14.52
CA TYR A 163 7.45 0.67 -14.89
C TYR A 163 7.65 0.83 -16.40
N LEU A 164 7.01 -0.03 -17.20
CA LEU A 164 7.19 -0.14 -18.64
C LEU A 164 5.83 -0.19 -19.36
N ARG A 165 5.57 0.74 -20.29
CA ARG A 165 4.29 0.84 -21.00
C ARG A 165 4.08 -0.29 -22.01
N ASN A 166 5.14 -0.67 -22.72
CA ASN A 166 5.12 -1.62 -23.83
C ASN A 166 5.62 -3.03 -23.45
N LEU A 167 5.37 -3.47 -22.22
CA LEU A 167 5.79 -4.80 -21.73
C LEU A 167 5.38 -5.95 -22.65
N ASP A 168 4.18 -5.91 -23.24
CA ASP A 168 3.71 -6.98 -24.13
C ASP A 168 4.61 -7.16 -25.38
N SER A 169 5.25 -6.08 -25.83
CA SER A 169 6.18 -6.09 -26.96
C SER A 169 7.58 -6.55 -26.54
N LEU A 170 8.06 -6.09 -25.37
CA LEU A 170 9.39 -6.41 -24.86
C LEU A 170 9.49 -7.84 -24.35
N TRP A 171 8.45 -8.29 -23.65
CA TRP A 171 8.40 -9.59 -23.00
C TRP A 171 6.98 -10.18 -23.16
N PRO A 172 6.69 -10.82 -24.30
CA PRO A 172 5.41 -11.48 -24.51
C PRO A 172 5.10 -12.47 -23.38
N ALA A 173 3.84 -12.48 -22.93
CA ALA A 173 3.37 -13.31 -21.82
C ALA A 173 3.98 -12.99 -20.43
N TRP A 174 4.60 -11.81 -20.24
CA TRP A 174 5.15 -11.38 -18.94
C TRP A 174 4.18 -11.50 -17.74
N ARG A 175 2.86 -11.43 -17.97
CA ARG A 175 1.85 -11.58 -16.90
C ARG A 175 1.73 -13.00 -16.35
N ASN A 176 2.07 -14.01 -17.16
CA ASN A 176 2.00 -15.43 -16.83
C ASN A 176 3.29 -16.15 -17.32
N PRO A 177 4.44 -15.87 -16.69
CA PRO A 177 5.73 -16.40 -17.14
C PRO A 177 5.84 -17.93 -16.96
N ASP A 178 5.06 -18.52 -16.04
CA ASP A 178 5.06 -19.94 -15.68
C ASP A 178 4.44 -20.89 -16.71
N ALA A 179 4.02 -20.42 -17.89
CA ALA A 179 3.68 -21.32 -18.99
C ALA A 179 4.84 -22.25 -19.38
N VAL A 180 6.08 -21.93 -18.95
CA VAL A 180 7.27 -22.77 -19.15
C VAL A 180 8.03 -22.89 -17.83
N ALA A 181 7.61 -23.80 -16.95
CA ALA A 181 8.30 -24.07 -15.68
C ALA A 181 9.77 -24.45 -15.95
N ARG A 182 10.69 -23.53 -15.67
CA ARG A 182 12.13 -23.78 -15.66
C ARG A 182 12.57 -23.80 -14.20
N ILE A 183 13.43 -24.76 -13.84
CA ILE A 183 14.06 -24.82 -12.52
C ILE A 183 15.56 -24.80 -12.80
N ASN A 184 16.30 -23.89 -12.18
CA ASN A 184 17.75 -23.94 -12.27
C ASN A 184 18.26 -25.15 -11.46
N ILE A 185 19.34 -25.76 -11.91
CA ILE A 185 19.92 -26.97 -11.28
C ILE A 185 20.35 -26.71 -9.83
N ASP A 186 20.66 -25.46 -9.48
CA ASP A 186 21.03 -24.99 -8.14
C ASP A 186 19.82 -24.72 -7.22
N GLY A 187 18.59 -24.92 -7.70
CA GLY A 187 17.36 -24.65 -6.96
C GLY A 187 16.98 -23.16 -6.91
N SER A 188 17.75 -22.28 -7.54
CA SER A 188 17.36 -20.88 -7.71
C SER A 188 16.20 -20.75 -8.70
N LYS A 189 15.35 -19.74 -8.51
CA LYS A 189 14.31 -19.42 -9.49
C LYS A 189 15.00 -18.85 -10.74
N PRO A 190 14.77 -19.41 -11.94
CA PRO A 190 15.29 -18.81 -13.15
C PRO A 190 14.69 -17.42 -13.34
N ARG A 191 15.57 -16.48 -13.65
CA ARG A 191 15.20 -15.15 -14.09
C ARG A 191 14.81 -15.23 -15.56
N LEU A 192 13.60 -14.78 -15.87
CA LEU A 192 13.04 -14.83 -17.23
C LEU A 192 12.98 -13.43 -17.86
N GLU A 193 13.24 -12.41 -17.05
CA GLU A 193 13.28 -11.01 -17.39
C GLU A 193 14.41 -10.69 -18.39
N PRO A 194 14.12 -9.94 -19.47
CA PRO A 194 15.11 -9.64 -20.51
C PRO A 194 16.06 -8.48 -20.18
N TRP A 195 15.78 -7.69 -19.13
CA TRP A 195 16.61 -6.55 -18.72
C TRP A 195 17.72 -6.97 -17.74
N PRO A 196 18.78 -6.19 -17.51
CA PRO A 196 19.81 -6.48 -16.49
C PRO A 196 19.32 -6.34 -15.04
N VAL A 197 20.08 -6.88 -14.08
CA VAL A 197 19.81 -6.74 -12.63
C VAL A 197 20.43 -5.47 -12.04
N ASP A 198 21.63 -5.12 -12.50
CA ASP A 198 22.33 -3.93 -12.03
C ASP A 198 21.61 -2.67 -12.52
N ASP A 199 21.40 -1.69 -11.63
CA ASP A 199 20.63 -0.48 -11.95
C ASP A 199 21.32 0.39 -13.02
N THR A 200 22.66 0.40 -13.07
CA THR A 200 23.41 1.15 -14.09
C THR A 200 23.21 0.47 -15.46
N GLU A 201 23.36 -0.86 -15.50
CA GLU A 201 23.12 -1.64 -16.71
C GLU A 201 21.66 -1.57 -17.17
N LEU A 202 20.72 -1.57 -16.23
CA LEU A 202 19.30 -1.39 -16.49
C LEU A 202 19.01 -0.03 -17.12
N LEU A 203 19.55 1.05 -16.57
CA LEU A 203 19.35 2.39 -17.11
C LEU A 203 19.91 2.49 -18.54
N LEU A 204 21.05 1.86 -18.80
CA LEU A 204 21.62 1.74 -20.14
C LEU A 204 20.73 0.92 -21.09
N TRP A 205 20.18 -0.19 -20.60
CA TRP A 205 19.24 -1.02 -21.36
C TRP A 205 17.96 -0.27 -21.70
N LEU A 206 17.42 0.53 -20.76
CA LEU A 206 16.22 1.33 -20.97
C LEU A 206 16.39 2.33 -22.12
N VAL A 207 17.57 2.94 -22.28
CA VAL A 207 17.80 3.93 -23.34
C VAL A 207 18.28 3.33 -24.66
N ARG A 208 18.82 2.10 -24.65
CA ARG A 208 19.28 1.40 -25.87
C ARG A 208 18.25 0.45 -26.49
N SER A 209 17.26 0.02 -25.72
CA SER A 209 16.19 -0.84 -26.21
C SER A 209 14.98 -0.01 -26.63
N ASP A 210 13.97 -0.67 -27.20
CA ASP A 210 12.66 -0.05 -27.47
C ASP A 210 11.80 0.09 -26.20
N ALA A 211 12.39 0.04 -25.00
CA ALA A 211 11.66 0.08 -23.75
C ALA A 211 11.03 1.46 -23.51
N GLN A 212 9.72 1.47 -23.25
CA GLN A 212 8.98 2.70 -22.94
C GLN A 212 8.84 2.82 -21.42
N ALA A 213 9.93 3.22 -20.77
CA ALA A 213 9.92 3.54 -19.35
C ALA A 213 9.02 4.76 -19.08
N TRP A 214 8.18 4.62 -18.07
CA TRP A 214 7.22 5.66 -17.70
C TRP A 214 6.79 5.56 -16.23
N ILE A 215 6.10 6.60 -15.77
CA ILE A 215 5.41 6.65 -14.48
C ILE A 215 3.96 7.07 -14.77
N PRO A 216 3.02 6.12 -14.85
CA PRO A 216 1.66 6.43 -15.26
C PRO A 216 0.87 7.12 -14.16
N THR A 217 0.00 8.04 -14.57
CA THR A 217 -1.18 8.41 -13.79
C THR A 217 -2.20 7.27 -13.77
N THR A 218 -3.18 7.34 -12.86
CA THR A 218 -4.26 6.33 -12.83
C THR A 218 -5.05 6.31 -14.14
N PHE A 219 -5.29 7.47 -14.74
CA PHE A 219 -6.01 7.60 -16.01
C PHE A 219 -5.26 6.97 -17.17
N GLU A 220 -3.95 7.20 -17.28
CA GLU A 220 -3.11 6.61 -18.33
C GLU A 220 -3.00 5.10 -18.18
N LEU A 221 -2.96 4.60 -16.94
CA LEU A 221 -2.96 3.17 -16.66
C LEU A 221 -4.29 2.51 -17.05
N ASP A 222 -5.42 3.14 -16.73
CA ASP A 222 -6.75 2.69 -17.16
C ASP A 222 -6.89 2.73 -18.69
N GLN A 223 -6.30 3.74 -19.34
CA GLN A 223 -6.25 3.81 -20.80
C GLN A 223 -5.43 2.64 -21.38
N LEU A 224 -4.23 2.38 -20.84
CA LEU A 224 -3.39 1.26 -21.28
C LEU A 224 -4.12 -0.07 -21.19
N TRP A 225 -4.85 -0.30 -20.10
CA TRP A 225 -5.61 -1.54 -19.92
C TRP A 225 -6.80 -1.67 -20.86
N ARG A 226 -7.51 -0.56 -21.15
CA ARG A 226 -8.56 -0.54 -22.16
C ARG A 226 -8.00 -0.86 -23.55
N GLU A 227 -6.91 -0.21 -23.94
CA GLU A 227 -6.24 -0.45 -25.23
C GLU A 227 -5.83 -1.93 -25.40
N ARG A 228 -5.37 -2.57 -24.32
CA ARG A 228 -5.05 -4.00 -24.33
C ARG A 228 -6.28 -4.89 -24.40
N HIS A 229 -7.31 -4.56 -23.63
CA HIS A 229 -8.57 -5.28 -23.64
C HIS A 229 -9.21 -5.25 -25.04
N ASP A 230 -9.25 -4.09 -25.68
CA ASP A 230 -9.84 -3.90 -27.00
C ASP A 230 -9.02 -4.63 -28.09
N ARG A 231 -7.69 -4.68 -27.95
CA ARG A 231 -6.82 -5.46 -28.84
C ARG A 231 -7.04 -6.97 -28.70
N ALA A 232 -7.28 -7.45 -27.48
CA ALA A 232 -7.55 -8.86 -27.22
C ALA A 232 -8.97 -9.28 -27.62
N ASN A 233 -9.92 -8.34 -27.54
CA ASN A 233 -11.32 -8.53 -27.85
C ASN A 233 -11.78 -7.54 -28.93
N PRO A 234 -11.32 -7.68 -30.19
CA PRO A 234 -11.78 -6.82 -31.26
C PRO A 234 -13.29 -7.02 -31.39
N GLN A 235 -14.09 -6.01 -31.03
CA GLN A 235 -15.53 -6.08 -31.22
C GLN A 235 -15.77 -6.35 -32.71
N ARG A 236 -16.44 -7.46 -33.01
CA ARG A 236 -16.91 -7.75 -34.36
C ARG A 236 -18.00 -6.72 -34.61
N VAL A 237 -17.64 -5.61 -35.25
CA VAL A 237 -18.61 -4.65 -35.77
C VAL A 237 -19.41 -5.42 -36.81
N GLU A 238 -20.60 -5.90 -36.43
CA GLU A 238 -21.49 -6.50 -37.40
C GLU A 238 -21.94 -5.38 -38.34
N PRO A 239 -21.78 -5.56 -39.67
CA PRO A 239 -22.21 -4.56 -40.64
C PRO A 239 -23.75 -4.53 -40.64
N GLY A 240 -24.34 -3.71 -39.76
CA GLY A 240 -25.79 -3.59 -39.63
C GLY A 240 -26.27 -2.77 -38.43
N ASP A 241 -25.46 -2.66 -37.37
CA ASP A 241 -25.82 -1.83 -36.21
C ASP A 241 -25.33 -0.39 -36.44
N GLU A 242 -26.11 0.38 -37.20
CA GLU A 242 -25.98 1.85 -37.16
C GLU A 242 -26.24 2.33 -35.72
N PRO A 243 -25.38 3.17 -35.14
CA PRO A 243 -25.58 3.65 -33.78
C PRO A 243 -26.82 4.55 -33.76
N GLU A 244 -27.91 4.06 -33.17
CA GLU A 244 -28.96 4.95 -32.69
C GLU A 244 -28.31 5.90 -31.67
N ASP A 245 -28.55 7.19 -31.89
CA ASP A 245 -27.91 8.35 -31.27
C ASP A 245 -28.22 8.43 -29.76
N GLU A 246 -27.71 7.50 -28.95
CA GLU A 246 -27.95 7.43 -27.50
C GLU A 246 -26.90 8.22 -26.71
N SER A 247 -27.09 9.54 -26.71
CA SER A 247 -26.42 10.55 -25.88
C SER A 247 -26.60 10.39 -24.34
N SER A 248 -26.80 9.17 -23.82
CA SER A 248 -27.22 8.95 -22.42
C SER A 248 -26.42 7.92 -21.61
N ALA A 249 -25.54 7.11 -22.23
CA ALA A 249 -24.94 5.93 -21.56
C ALA A 249 -23.52 6.13 -20.98
N HIS A 250 -23.02 7.36 -20.81
CA HIS A 250 -21.61 7.60 -20.50
C HIS A 250 -21.13 7.25 -19.08
N ASP A 251 -21.99 6.70 -18.21
CA ASP A 251 -21.66 6.48 -16.78
C ASP A 251 -21.64 5.01 -16.32
N SER A 252 -21.93 4.03 -17.20
CA SER A 252 -22.13 2.62 -16.79
C SER A 252 -21.04 1.61 -17.19
N LEU A 253 -20.01 1.97 -17.97
CA LEU A 253 -19.08 0.98 -18.56
C LEU A 253 -17.76 0.76 -17.79
N LEU A 254 -17.58 1.35 -16.62
CA LEU A 254 -16.34 1.24 -15.84
C LEU A 254 -16.30 0.04 -14.86
N TRP A 255 -17.30 -0.84 -14.88
CA TRP A 255 -17.38 -1.98 -13.96
C TRP A 255 -17.51 -3.28 -14.73
N GLY A 256 -16.52 -4.17 -14.61
CA GLY A 256 -16.62 -5.52 -15.14
C GLY A 256 -17.85 -6.27 -14.60
N PRO A 257 -18.33 -7.32 -15.27
CA PRO A 257 -19.58 -8.03 -14.94
C PRO A 257 -19.61 -8.64 -13.52
N LEU A 258 -18.46 -8.76 -12.84
CA LEU A 258 -18.36 -9.22 -11.46
C LEU A 258 -18.59 -8.11 -10.43
N ASP A 259 -18.25 -6.85 -10.72
CA ASP A 259 -18.43 -5.74 -9.79
C ASP A 259 -19.82 -5.10 -9.87
N ALA A 260 -20.46 -5.15 -11.04
CA ALA A 260 -21.86 -4.79 -11.20
C ALA A 260 -22.75 -5.65 -10.26
N LYS A 261 -22.51 -6.98 -10.21
CA LYS A 261 -23.25 -7.90 -9.31
C LYS A 261 -22.97 -7.63 -7.83
N ARG A 262 -21.74 -7.27 -7.44
CA ARG A 262 -21.40 -6.90 -6.06
C ARG A 262 -22.11 -5.63 -5.61
N ARG A 263 -22.25 -4.63 -6.49
CA ARG A 263 -23.02 -3.41 -6.17
C ARG A 263 -24.52 -3.67 -6.07
N THR A 264 -25.12 -4.50 -6.94
CA THR A 264 -26.55 -4.84 -6.79
C THR A 264 -26.80 -5.58 -5.47
N GLN A 265 -25.90 -6.47 -5.04
CA GLN A 265 -26.00 -7.14 -3.74
C GLN A 265 -25.78 -6.18 -2.55
N ALA A 266 -24.83 -5.24 -2.64
CA ALA A 266 -24.58 -4.25 -1.58
C ALA A 266 -25.74 -3.25 -1.41
N VAL A 267 -26.35 -2.81 -2.51
CA VAL A 267 -27.51 -1.89 -2.50
C VAL A 267 -28.77 -2.60 -1.94
N THR A 268 -28.90 -3.91 -2.17
CA THR A 268 -30.00 -4.70 -1.59
C THR A 268 -29.77 -4.96 -0.09
N ALA A 269 -28.52 -5.07 0.37
CA ALA A 269 -28.18 -5.26 1.79
C ALA A 269 -28.37 -3.98 2.63
N GLN A 270 -28.25 -2.78 2.04
CA GLN A 270 -28.38 -1.50 2.76
C GLN A 270 -29.82 -1.04 3.03
N ARG A 271 -30.85 -1.75 2.55
CA ARG A 271 -32.27 -1.46 2.83
C ARG A 271 -32.87 -2.25 4.01
N ARG A 272 -32.03 -2.77 4.91
CA ARG A 272 -32.46 -3.22 6.23
C ARG A 272 -31.98 -2.20 7.27
N THR A 273 -32.84 -1.25 7.61
CA THR A 273 -32.67 -0.47 8.83
C THR A 273 -32.55 -1.44 10.01
N PRO A 274 -31.56 -1.26 10.91
CA PRO A 274 -31.52 -2.03 12.14
C PRO A 274 -32.74 -1.64 12.97
N ASP A 275 -33.56 -2.63 13.31
CA ASP A 275 -34.64 -2.47 14.28
C ASP A 275 -34.02 -2.31 15.68
N TYR A 276 -33.86 -1.06 16.12
CA TYR A 276 -33.36 -0.71 17.46
C TYR A 276 -34.45 -0.84 18.54
N GLY A 277 -35.62 -1.41 18.23
CA GLY A 277 -36.75 -1.55 19.16
C GLY A 277 -36.66 -2.71 20.16
N ARG A 278 -35.56 -3.47 20.20
CA ARG A 278 -35.46 -4.67 21.04
C ARG A 278 -34.28 -4.66 22.02
N VAL A 279 -34.67 -4.36 23.26
CA VAL A 279 -34.22 -4.97 24.52
C VAL A 279 -32.86 -4.51 25.07
N ALA A 280 -32.92 -3.47 25.91
CA ALA A 280 -31.98 -3.31 27.02
C ALA A 280 -32.27 -4.38 28.08
N THR A 281 -31.59 -5.53 27.99
CA THR A 281 -31.50 -6.45 29.13
C THR A 281 -30.32 -6.00 30.00
N PRO A 282 -30.51 -5.70 31.29
CA PRO A 282 -29.39 -5.41 32.18
C PRO A 282 -28.52 -6.67 32.31
N LEU A 283 -27.22 -6.52 32.07
CA LEU A 283 -26.22 -7.57 32.25
C LEU A 283 -26.09 -7.89 33.74
N THR A 284 -26.68 -9.00 34.17
CA THR A 284 -26.40 -9.59 35.48
C THR A 284 -24.97 -10.12 35.48
N ARG A 285 -24.14 -9.54 36.35
CA ARG A 285 -22.74 -9.92 36.55
C ARG A 285 -22.71 -11.31 37.21
N VAL A 286 -22.42 -12.35 36.44
CA VAL A 286 -22.16 -13.69 36.97
C VAL A 286 -20.75 -13.68 37.55
N THR A 287 -20.64 -13.53 38.87
CA THR A 287 -19.42 -13.86 39.61
C THR A 287 -19.27 -15.37 39.57
N LYS A 288 -18.30 -15.85 38.78
CA LYS A 288 -17.93 -17.26 38.75
C LYS A 288 -17.08 -17.53 39.98
N ASP A 289 -17.73 -18.06 41.02
CA ASP A 289 -17.04 -18.60 42.19
C ASP A 289 -16.06 -19.68 41.72
N ARG A 290 -14.79 -19.45 42.02
CA ARG A 290 -13.69 -20.36 41.71
C ARG A 290 -13.53 -21.24 42.95
N GLU A 291 -14.05 -22.46 42.86
CA GLU A 291 -13.82 -23.50 43.88
C GLU A 291 -12.31 -23.76 44.04
N PRO A 292 -11.83 -23.96 45.28
CA PRO A 292 -10.44 -24.32 45.53
C PRO A 292 -10.17 -25.77 45.11
N GLU A 293 -9.22 -25.98 44.19
CA GLU A 293 -8.67 -27.29 43.88
C GLU A 293 -8.03 -27.90 45.14
N LEU A 294 -8.61 -29.02 45.59
CA LEU A 294 -8.03 -29.92 46.57
C LEU A 294 -6.77 -30.56 45.98
N VAL A 295 -5.61 -30.12 46.47
CA VAL A 295 -4.32 -30.78 46.24
C VAL A 295 -4.31 -32.09 47.05
N ASN A 296 -4.31 -33.23 46.36
CA ASN A 296 -4.00 -34.54 46.94
C ASN A 296 -2.48 -34.71 47.04
N PRO A 297 -1.89 -34.95 48.23
CA PRO A 297 -0.50 -35.33 48.37
C PRO A 297 -0.40 -36.84 48.61
N LEU A 298 -0.14 -37.64 47.57
CA LEU A 298 0.31 -39.03 47.75
C LEU A 298 1.28 -39.41 46.64
N GLY A 299 2.52 -39.69 47.04
CA GLY A 299 3.59 -40.17 46.18
C GLY A 299 4.90 -40.33 46.96
N GLU A 300 4.86 -41.10 48.04
CA GLU A 300 6.04 -41.72 48.65
C GLU A 300 6.32 -43.09 48.01
N ALA A 301 7.62 -43.40 47.85
CA ALA A 301 8.28 -44.70 47.58
C ALA A 301 8.01 -45.35 46.19
N GLU A 302 8.98 -45.87 45.45
CA GLU A 302 10.35 -46.38 45.72
C GLU A 302 11.39 -45.91 44.69
#